data_AF-A0A6N3H612-F1
#
_entry.id   AF-A0A6N3H612-F1
#
_cell.length_a   1.000
_cell.length_b   1.000
_cell.length_c   1.000
_cell.angle_alpha   90.00
_cell.angle_beta   90.00
_cell.angle_gamma   90.00
#
_symmetry.space_group_name_H-M   'P 1'
#
loop_
_entity.id
_entity.type
_entity.pdbx_description
1 polymer ?
#
loop_
_entity_poly.entity_id
_entity_poly.type
_entity_poly.pdbx_seq_one_letter_code
_entity_poly.pdbx_strand_id
1 'polypeptide(L)'
;MRLIDADALVKRLEKSHEYHAKTSREEVLLFRDIRIINEQPTAYDLDKVVEQLKEFQGEMEQFSCDGILTDMIEIVKRGGVDAD
;
A
#
# COMPACT_ATOMS: atom_id res chain seq x y z
N MET A 1 -2.06 0.24 3.40
CA MET A 1 -0.93 -0.18 2.55
C MET A 1 -1.29 0.03 1.09
N ARG A 2 -0.42 0.67 0.31
CA ARG A 2 -0.71 1.05 -1.08
C ARG A 2 0.22 0.30 -2.01
N LEU A 3 -0.21 0.11 -3.27
CA LEU A 3 0.61 -0.52 -4.30
C LEU A 3 1.90 0.28 -4.58
N ILE A 4 1.86 1.58 -4.29
CA ILE A 4 3.00 2.48 -4.30
C ILE A 4 3.30 2.93 -2.88
N ASP A 5 4.58 3.18 -2.59
CA ASP A 5 4.96 3.96 -1.41
C ASP A 5 4.52 5.41 -1.62
N ALA A 6 3.35 5.75 -1.07
CA ALA A 6 2.77 7.07 -1.21
C ALA A 6 3.58 8.14 -0.48
N ASP A 7 4.24 7.79 0.63
CA ASP A 7 5.07 8.73 1.39
C ASP A 7 6.35 9.08 0.61
N ALA A 8 6.98 8.08 -0.03
CA ALA A 8 8.10 8.31 -0.92
C ALA A 8 7.70 9.15 -2.15
N LEU A 9 6.50 8.93 -2.70
CA LEU A 9 5.97 9.74 -3.80
C LEU A 9 5.76 11.19 -3.36
N VAL A 10 5.12 11.43 -2.21
CA VAL A 10 4.90 12.78 -1.66
C VAL A 10 6.23 13.51 -1.47
N LYS A 11 7.23 12.87 -0.83
CA LYS A 11 8.57 13.45 -0.67
C LYS A 11 9.23 13.81 -2.00
N ARG A 12 9.03 12.98 -3.03
CA ARG A 12 9.55 13.25 -4.38
C ARG A 12 8.88 14.47 -5.02
N LEU A 13 7.58 14.64 -4.83
CA LEU A 13 6.82 15.78 -5.32
C LEU A 13 7.20 17.08 -4.62
N GLU A 14 7.34 17.04 -3.29
CA GLU A 14 7.83 18.17 -2.48
C GLU A 14 9.23 18.61 -2.94
N LYS A 15 10.16 17.65 -3.09
CA LYS A 15 11.51 17.95 -3.59
C LYS A 15 11.49 18.53 -5.01
N SER A 16 10.69 17.96 -5.91
CA SER A 16 10.54 18.49 -7.28
C SER A 16 10.03 19.94 -7.26
N HIS A 17 9.09 20.23 -6.36
CA HIS A 17 8.54 21.56 -6.18
C HIS A 17 9.59 22.57 -5.68
N GLU A 18 10.39 22.22 -4.67
CA GLU A 18 11.47 23.09 -4.16
C GLU A 18 12.44 23.55 -5.25
N TYR A 19 12.74 22.69 -6.24
CA TYR A 19 13.65 23.02 -7.34
C TYR A 19 13.02 23.83 -8.48
N HIS A 20 11.69 23.77 -8.65
CA HIS A 20 11.05 24.20 -9.89
C HIS A 20 9.92 25.22 -9.71
N ALA A 21 9.39 25.40 -8.51
CA ALA A 21 8.32 26.34 -8.24
C ALA A 21 8.81 27.79 -8.31
N LYS A 22 8.15 28.60 -9.14
CA LYS A 22 8.45 30.02 -9.33
C LYS A 22 7.27 30.91 -8.97
N THR A 23 6.12 30.32 -8.64
CA THR A 23 4.87 31.03 -8.38
C THR A 23 4.07 30.42 -7.23
N SER A 24 3.31 31.24 -6.52
CA SER A 24 2.37 30.79 -5.48
C SER A 24 1.28 29.85 -6.03
N ARG A 25 0.99 29.90 -7.34
CA ARG A 25 0.03 28.99 -7.97
C ARG A 25 0.55 27.55 -8.00
N GLU A 26 1.84 27.36 -8.25
CA GLU A 26 2.46 26.03 -8.26
C GLU A 26 2.46 25.41 -6.86
N GLU A 27 2.57 26.23 -5.81
CA GLU A 27 2.53 25.78 -4.41
C GLU A 27 1.13 25.24 -4.05
N VAL A 28 0.08 25.95 -4.44
CA VAL A 28 -1.31 25.50 -4.27
C VAL A 28 -1.58 24.20 -5.04
N LEU A 29 -0.98 24.03 -6.22
CA LEU A 29 -1.13 22.79 -7.00
C LEU A 29 -0.45 21.60 -6.31
N LEU A 30 0.73 21.79 -5.70
CA LEU A 30 1.39 20.72 -4.93
C LEU A 30 0.50 20.23 -3.77
N PHE A 31 -0.04 21.16 -2.98
CA PHE A 31 -0.94 20.80 -1.87
C PHE A 31 -2.18 20.03 -2.35
N ARG A 32 -2.72 20.41 -3.52
CA ARG A 32 -3.84 19.70 -4.15
C ARG A 32 -3.44 18.29 -4.57
N ASP A 33 -2.27 18.11 -5.19
CA ASP A 33 -1.80 16.82 -5.66
C ASP A 33 -1.53 15.85 -4.49
N ILE A 34 -0.88 16.32 -3.43
CA ILE A 34 -0.68 15.55 -2.19
C ILE A 34 -2.02 15.12 -1.59
N ARG A 35 -2.99 16.03 -1.54
CA ARG A 35 -4.34 15.71 -1.07
C ARG A 35 -5.00 14.62 -1.92
N ILE A 36 -4.95 14.74 -3.25
CA ILE A 36 -5.50 13.74 -4.17
C ILE A 36 -4.86 12.38 -3.93
N ILE A 37 -3.53 12.33 -3.78
CA ILE A 37 -2.79 11.11 -3.46
C ILE A 37 -3.30 10.53 -2.14
N ASN A 38 -3.40 11.33 -1.09
CA ASN A 38 -3.86 10.86 0.22
C ASN A 38 -5.31 10.38 0.23
N GLU A 39 -6.17 10.93 -0.63
CA GLU A 39 -7.56 10.50 -0.78
C GLU A 39 -7.73 9.25 -1.67
N GLN A 40 -6.69 8.81 -2.40
CA GLN A 40 -6.80 7.61 -3.21
C GLN A 40 -7.03 6.37 -2.33
N PRO A 41 -7.98 5.50 -2.72
CA PRO A 41 -8.15 4.21 -2.08
C PRO A 41 -6.91 3.33 -2.33
N THR A 42 -6.77 2.29 -1.52
CA THR A 42 -5.81 1.23 -1.81
C THR A 42 -6.27 0.44 -3.05
N ALA A 43 -5.32 -0.04 -3.87
CA ALA A 43 -5.64 -0.75 -5.11
C ALA A 43 -6.40 -2.08 -4.88
N TYR A 44 -6.27 -2.63 -3.68
CA TYR A 44 -7.00 -3.79 -3.21
C TYR A 44 -7.49 -3.57 -1.78
N ASP A 45 -8.52 -4.31 -1.41
CA ASP A 45 -9.08 -4.37 -0.07
C ASP A 45 -8.36 -5.49 0.70
N LEU A 46 -7.56 -5.10 1.68
CA LEU A 46 -6.71 -6.03 2.45
C LEU A 46 -7.56 -7.09 3.16
N ASP A 47 -8.70 -6.70 3.72
CA ASP A 47 -9.56 -7.60 4.47
C ASP A 47 -10.18 -8.63 3.54
N LYS A 48 -10.62 -8.22 2.35
CA LYS A 48 -11.11 -9.15 1.32
C LYS A 48 -10.05 -10.14 0.85
N VAL A 49 -8.80 -9.70 0.67
CA VAL A 49 -7.72 -10.61 0.28
C VAL A 49 -7.46 -11.64 1.39
N VAL A 50 -7.49 -11.23 2.66
CA VAL A 50 -7.34 -12.14 3.80
C VAL A 50 -8.52 -13.11 3.89
N GLU A 51 -9.76 -12.67 3.64
CA GLU A 51 -10.94 -13.54 3.58
C GLU A 51 -10.80 -14.59 2.48
N GLN A 52 -10.41 -14.19 1.27
CA GLN A 52 -10.16 -15.10 0.14
C GLN A 52 -9.07 -16.13 0.46
N LEU A 53 -8.01 -15.73 1.17
CA LEU A 53 -6.96 -16.66 1.59
C LEU A 53 -7.50 -17.70 2.58
N LYS A 54 -8.38 -17.31 3.51
CA LYS A 54 -8.98 -18.25 4.48
C LYS A 54 -9.88 -19.29 3.84
N GLU A 55 -10.40 -19.06 2.63
CA GLU A 55 -11.18 -20.07 1.89
C GLU A 55 -10.35 -21.33 1.58
N PHE A 56 -9.02 -21.20 1.47
CA PHE A 56 -8.10 -22.32 1.25
C PHE A 56 -7.76 -23.11 2.52
N GLN A 57 -8.25 -22.71 3.70
CA GLN A 57 -7.87 -23.33 4.96
C GLN A 57 -8.19 -24.84 4.99
N GLY A 58 -9.35 -25.25 4.47
CA GLY A 58 -9.73 -26.67 4.43
C GLY A 58 -8.81 -27.51 3.53
N GLU A 59 -8.40 -26.98 2.37
CA GLU A 59 -7.44 -27.66 1.49
C GLU A 59 -6.05 -27.72 2.14
N MET A 60 -5.60 -26.64 2.77
CA MET A 60 -4.29 -26.57 3.42
C MET A 60 -4.20 -27.50 4.63
N GLU A 61 -5.26 -27.62 5.42
CA GLU A 61 -5.33 -28.58 6.53
C GLU A 61 -5.25 -30.03 6.01
N GLN A 62 -5.92 -30.35 4.89
CA GLN A 62 -5.86 -31.68 4.27
C GLN A 62 -4.42 -32.07 3.87
N PHE A 63 -3.62 -31.12 3.39
CA PHE A 63 -2.23 -31.35 3.01
C PHE A 63 -1.22 -31.11 4.14
N SER A 64 -1.68 -30.78 5.36
CA SER A 64 -0.82 -30.41 6.50
C SER A 64 0.13 -29.23 6.17
N CYS A 65 -0.40 -28.24 5.44
CA CYS A 65 0.28 -27.03 4.99
C CYS A 65 -0.34 -25.75 5.59
N ASP A 66 -1.09 -25.86 6.68
CA ASP A 66 -1.76 -24.76 7.40
C ASP A 66 -0.79 -23.64 7.83
N GLY A 67 0.46 -24.00 8.15
CA GLY A 67 1.52 -23.02 8.43
C GLY A 67 1.81 -22.10 7.24
N ILE A 68 1.81 -22.62 6.01
CA ILE A 68 2.07 -21.83 4.80
C ILE A 68 0.97 -20.79 4.60
N LEU A 69 -0.29 -21.17 4.82
CA LEU A 69 -1.42 -20.24 4.71
C LEU A 69 -1.31 -19.10 5.73
N THR A 70 -0.89 -19.43 6.95
CA THR A 70 -0.65 -18.43 8.01
C THR A 70 0.42 -17.43 7.57
N ASP A 71 1.55 -17.92 7.06
CA ASP A 71 2.64 -17.09 6.55
C ASP A 71 2.18 -16.20 5.39
N MET A 72 1.39 -16.73 4.45
CA MET A 72 0.83 -15.95 3.34
C MET A 72 -0.06 -14.80 3.81
N ILE A 73 -0.92 -15.05 4.80
CA ILE A 73 -1.78 -14.02 5.40
C ILE A 73 -0.94 -12.94 6.09
N GLU A 74 0.12 -13.31 6.81
CA GLU A 74 1.03 -12.36 7.44
C GLU A 74 1.79 -11.52 6.41
N ILE A 75 2.28 -12.14 5.34
CA ILE A 75 2.92 -11.46 4.21
C ILE A 75 1.98 -10.41 3.59
N VAL A 76 0.71 -10.74 3.41
CA VAL A 76 -0.29 -9.80 2.87
C VAL A 76 -0.57 -8.66 3.86
N LYS A 77 -0.72 -8.96 5.15
CA LYS A 77 -0.95 -7.94 6.20
C LYS A 77 0.21 -6.96 6.36
N ARG A 78 1.45 -7.39 6.13
CA ARG A 78 2.64 -6.52 6.05
C ARG A 78 2.92 -6.00 4.64
N GLY A 79 2.21 -6.47 3.62
CA GLY A 79 2.30 -5.97 2.24
C GLY A 79 3.59 -6.33 1.55
N GLY A 80 4.15 -7.48 1.91
CA GLY A 80 5.38 -7.98 1.31
C GLY A 80 6.65 -7.27 1.73
N VAL A 81 6.63 -6.33 2.70
CA VAL A 81 7.86 -5.84 3.32
C VAL A 81 8.38 -6.85 4.34
N ASP A 82 9.70 -6.92 4.49
CA ASP A 82 10.32 -7.77 5.51
C ASP A 82 9.92 -7.31 6.91
N ALA A 83 9.85 -8.25 7.85
CA ALA A 83 9.68 -7.91 9.27
C ALA A 83 11.04 -7.44 9.80
N ASP A 84 11.09 -6.18 10.27
CA ASP A 84 12.24 -5.63 11.00
C ASP A 84 12.46 -6.32 12.35
#